data_AF-A0A1F9ZL53-F1
#
_entry.id   AF-A0A1F9ZL53-F1
#
_cell.length_a   1.000
_cell.length_b   1.000
_cell.length_c   1.000
_cell.angle_alpha   90.00
_cell.angle_beta   90.00
_cell.angle_gamma   90.00
#
_symmetry.space_group_name_H-M   'P 1'
#
loop_
_entity.id
_entity.type
_entity.pdbx_description
1 polymer ?
#
loop_
_entity_poly.entity_id
_entity_poly.type
_entity_poly.pdbx_seq_one_letter_code
_entity_poly.pdbx_strand_id
1 'polypeptide(L)'
;MLCTTCGRENPEGNKFCVYCGQPIMSAVFPKKRDLEAPIADIARAVGQRKNSDKTIPIYLGAIPIAITLAITVVFVAILASMLSDITDMASPEEYDPAQLYADYRDYFLVMIPLEIGFYLFFGIITYFLVKRNNDHFARDAALASAMSGFVDQVNLKAGLGRTRAPAYGSPWDNQWGTSMTSVGSTPRNPMLWAMVVMLQGVLGTASIVAVVEYPNTLEVSILASLVSLVLSVMTVYMWYFLMTDNKVHDQSWAQNAESFKISLARLGYTAGSIMSPPRQPDRSFALYFVLSIVTGVFVFYWWYILVKDPNEHFRFHAIYEDEMLRVVSNHPSWLSASASPR
;
A
#
# COMPACT_ATOMS: atom_id res chain seq x y z
N MET A 1 -15.15 -44.86 -2.53
CA MET A 1 -13.91 -45.47 -3.09
C MET A 1 -12.82 -45.49 -2.03
N LEU A 2 -12.05 -46.57 -1.88
CA LEU A 2 -10.93 -46.64 -0.94
C LEU A 2 -9.69 -45.94 -1.52
N CYS A 3 -9.05 -45.08 -0.73
CA CYS A 3 -7.76 -44.51 -1.10
C CYS A 3 -6.69 -45.59 -1.06
N THR A 4 -6.00 -45.82 -2.18
CA THR A 4 -4.94 -46.84 -2.29
C THR A 4 -3.71 -46.53 -1.44
N THR A 5 -3.54 -45.27 -1.01
CA THR A 5 -2.41 -44.88 -0.15
C THR A 5 -2.71 -45.01 1.34
N CYS A 6 -3.85 -44.50 1.82
CA CYS A 6 -4.14 -44.46 3.26
C CYS A 6 -5.21 -45.45 3.71
N GLY A 7 -5.83 -46.19 2.78
CA GLY A 7 -6.84 -47.20 3.07
C GLY A 7 -8.19 -46.66 3.55
N ARG A 8 -8.38 -45.35 3.68
CA ARG A 8 -9.67 -44.77 4.12
C ARG A 8 -10.66 -44.67 2.97
N GLU A 9 -11.93 -44.89 3.30
CA GLU A 9 -13.04 -44.71 2.37
C GLU A 9 -13.32 -43.23 2.13
N ASN A 10 -13.42 -42.87 0.86
CA ASN A 10 -13.67 -41.51 0.43
C ASN A 10 -15.05 -41.40 -0.22
N PRO A 11 -15.81 -40.33 0.09
CA PRO A 11 -17.08 -40.04 -0.58
C PRO A 11 -17.04 -40.23 -2.10
N GLU A 12 -18.13 -40.73 -2.67
CA GLU A 12 -18.26 -40.89 -4.12
C GLU A 12 -18.10 -39.54 -4.85
N GLY A 13 -17.46 -39.58 -6.02
CA GLY A 13 -17.15 -38.39 -6.82
C GLY A 13 -15.85 -37.67 -6.43
N ASN A 14 -15.23 -37.98 -5.29
CA ASN A 14 -13.95 -37.38 -4.91
C ASN A 14 -12.79 -37.93 -5.75
N LYS A 15 -12.04 -37.03 -6.38
CA LYS A 15 -10.86 -37.37 -7.18
C LYS A 15 -9.57 -37.50 -6.34
N PHE A 16 -9.57 -36.94 -5.13
CA PHE A 16 -8.46 -36.98 -4.16
C PHE A 16 -8.94 -37.43 -2.78
N CYS A 17 -8.06 -38.07 -2.01
CA CYS A 17 -8.27 -38.47 -0.63
C CYS A 17 -8.56 -37.25 0.26
N VAL A 18 -9.75 -37.15 0.85
CA VAL A 18 -10.07 -36.05 1.80
C VAL A 18 -9.22 -36.12 3.08
N TYR A 19 -8.59 -37.27 3.34
CA TYR A 19 -7.77 -37.49 4.52
C TYR A 19 -6.27 -37.31 4.29
N CYS A 20 -5.77 -37.68 3.11
CA CYS A 20 -4.31 -37.65 2.83
C CYS A 20 -3.92 -36.90 1.55
N GLY A 21 -4.89 -36.37 0.80
CA GLY A 21 -4.66 -35.61 -0.44
C GLY A 21 -4.27 -36.43 -1.68
N GLN A 22 -3.98 -37.73 -1.54
CA GLN A 22 -3.56 -38.56 -2.68
C GLN A 22 -4.68 -38.79 -3.70
N PRO A 23 -4.40 -38.77 -5.02
CA PRO A 23 -5.40 -39.05 -6.04
C PRO A 23 -5.95 -40.48 -5.89
N ILE A 24 -7.26 -40.65 -6.02
CA ILE A 24 -7.94 -41.96 -5.93
C ILE A 24 -8.10 -42.57 -7.32
N MET A 25 -8.05 -41.74 -8.36
CA MET A 25 -8.01 -42.17 -9.76
C MET A 25 -6.61 -41.95 -10.32
N SER A 26 -6.22 -42.70 -11.36
CA SER A 26 -4.99 -42.44 -12.12
C SER A 26 -5.11 -41.11 -12.87
N ALA A 27 -4.97 -39.99 -12.16
CA ALA A 27 -4.90 -38.68 -12.79
C ALA A 27 -3.67 -38.64 -13.70
N VAL A 28 -3.88 -38.33 -14.98
CA VAL A 28 -2.78 -38.16 -15.94
C VAL A 28 -2.16 -36.81 -15.67
N PHE A 29 -1.11 -36.77 -14.87
CA PHE A 29 -0.52 -35.49 -14.52
C PHE A 29 0.11 -34.79 -15.73
N PRO A 30 0.00 -33.44 -15.82
CA PRO A 30 0.66 -32.68 -16.88
C PRO A 30 2.16 -32.99 -16.91
N LYS A 31 2.72 -33.05 -18.12
CA LYS A 31 4.18 -33.08 -18.25
C LYS A 31 4.71 -31.71 -17.90
N LYS A 32 5.95 -31.63 -17.41
CA LYS A 32 6.62 -30.35 -17.10
C LYS A 32 6.47 -29.31 -18.23
N ARG A 33 6.62 -29.73 -19.49
CA ARG A 33 6.45 -28.87 -20.68
C ARG A 33 5.06 -28.20 -20.76
N ASP A 34 4.02 -28.89 -20.30
CA ASP A 34 2.64 -28.36 -20.35
C ASP A 34 2.43 -27.20 -19.37
N LEU A 35 3.34 -27.03 -18.41
CA LEU A 35 3.31 -26.00 -17.37
C LEU A 35 4.38 -24.92 -17.55
N GLU A 36 5.23 -25.00 -18.57
CA GLU A 36 6.29 -24.00 -18.80
C GLU A 36 5.73 -22.59 -19.01
N ALA A 37 4.69 -22.46 -19.84
CA ALA A 37 4.03 -21.18 -20.09
C ALA A 37 3.41 -20.54 -18.83
N PRO A 38 2.54 -21.22 -18.06
CA PRO A 38 1.98 -20.62 -16.85
C PRO A 38 3.03 -20.36 -15.75
N ILE A 39 4.07 -21.19 -15.64
CA ILE A 39 5.20 -20.92 -14.72
C ILE A 39 5.95 -19.65 -15.17
N ALA A 40 6.18 -19.46 -16.47
CA ALA A 40 6.81 -18.26 -17.01
C ALA A 40 5.96 -17.00 -16.77
N ASP A 41 4.63 -17.10 -16.82
CA ASP A 41 3.74 -15.98 -16.51
C ASP A 41 3.79 -15.60 -15.03
N ILE A 42 3.80 -16.58 -14.12
CA ILE A 42 4.05 -16.34 -12.68
C ILE A 42 5.43 -15.69 -12.50
N ALA A 43 6.48 -16.25 -13.09
CA ALA A 43 7.84 -15.72 -12.98
C ALA A 43 7.95 -14.28 -13.49
N ARG A 44 7.24 -13.94 -14.58
CA ARG A 44 7.18 -12.59 -15.14
C ARG A 44 6.52 -11.63 -14.15
N ALA A 45 5.37 -12.00 -13.57
CA ALA A 45 4.67 -11.16 -12.60
C ALA A 45 5.48 -10.96 -11.30
N VAL A 46 6.13 -12.02 -10.79
CA VAL A 46 7.08 -11.92 -9.67
C VAL A 46 8.25 -11.00 -10.02
N GLY A 47 8.81 -11.13 -11.23
CA GLY A 47 9.92 -10.29 -11.70
C GLY A 47 9.60 -8.80 -11.77
N GLN A 48 8.34 -8.44 -12.03
CA GLN A 48 7.88 -7.05 -12.10
C GLN A 48 7.95 -6.31 -10.75
N ARG A 49 8.06 -7.03 -9.61
CA ARG A 49 8.16 -6.44 -8.27
C ARG A 49 9.29 -5.44 -8.12
N LYS A 50 10.40 -5.64 -8.84
CA LYS A 50 11.55 -4.70 -8.83
C LYS A 50 11.15 -3.28 -9.27
N ASN A 51 10.08 -3.16 -10.05
CA ASN A 51 9.59 -1.89 -10.56
C ASN A 51 8.41 -1.33 -9.76
N SER A 52 7.51 -2.19 -9.25
CA SER A 52 6.31 -1.78 -8.51
C SER A 52 6.53 -1.61 -7.01
N ASP A 53 7.35 -2.47 -6.40
CA ASP A 53 7.43 -2.63 -4.95
C ASP A 53 8.65 -1.88 -4.40
N LYS A 54 8.87 -0.67 -4.91
CA LYS A 54 10.00 0.17 -4.48
C LYS A 54 9.82 0.58 -3.03
N THR A 55 10.76 0.15 -2.18
CA THR A 55 10.80 0.55 -0.78
C THR A 55 11.18 2.02 -0.67
N ILE A 56 10.40 2.79 0.06
CA ILE A 56 10.75 4.18 0.40
C ILE A 56 11.58 4.13 1.69
N PRO A 57 12.80 4.67 1.72
CA PRO A 57 13.60 4.67 2.94
C PRO A 57 12.87 5.29 4.11
N ILE A 58 12.89 4.63 5.28
CA ILE A 58 12.13 5.04 6.46
C ILE A 58 12.50 6.46 6.92
N TYR A 59 13.77 6.87 6.75
CA TYR A 59 14.21 8.22 7.10
C TYR A 59 13.51 9.31 6.30
N LEU A 60 13.01 9.04 5.08
CA LEU A 60 12.18 10.00 4.34
C LEU A 60 10.84 10.26 5.03
N GLY A 61 10.38 9.36 5.88
CA GLY A 61 9.27 9.60 6.81
C GLY A 61 9.64 10.49 8.00
N ALA A 62 10.90 10.47 8.43
CA ALA A 62 11.40 11.26 9.55
C ALA A 62 11.84 12.68 9.18
N ILE A 63 12.30 12.90 7.93
CA ILE A 63 12.73 14.21 7.43
C ILE A 63 11.66 15.29 7.63
N PRO A 64 10.39 15.08 7.25
CA PRO A 64 9.31 16.01 7.57
C PRO A 64 9.23 16.45 9.01
N ILE A 65 9.41 15.50 9.93
CA ILE A 65 9.33 15.73 11.36
C ILE A 65 10.47 16.66 11.78
N ALA A 66 11.68 16.37 11.33
CA ALA A 66 12.85 17.19 11.62
C ALA A 66 12.70 18.60 11.05
N ILE A 67 12.20 18.74 9.81
CA ILE A 67 11.98 20.04 9.18
C ILE A 67 10.88 20.81 9.92
N THR A 68 9.74 20.21 10.22
CA THR A 68 8.67 20.90 10.96
C THR A 68 9.13 21.29 12.36
N LEU A 69 9.84 20.44 13.08
CA LEU A 69 10.39 20.79 14.40
C LEU A 69 11.37 21.96 14.30
N ALA A 70 12.26 21.97 13.30
CA ALA A 70 13.17 23.08 13.07
C ALA A 70 12.41 24.38 12.76
N ILE A 71 11.42 24.33 11.86
CA ILE A 71 10.53 25.46 11.53
C ILE A 71 9.79 25.95 12.79
N THR A 72 9.24 25.04 13.60
CA THR A 72 8.54 25.40 14.84
C THR A 72 9.46 26.06 15.85
N VAL A 73 10.69 25.57 16.04
CA VAL A 73 11.66 26.18 16.95
C VAL A 73 12.02 27.58 16.49
N VAL A 74 12.30 27.77 15.20
CA VAL A 74 12.57 29.10 14.62
C VAL A 74 11.37 30.02 14.82
N PHE A 75 10.16 29.55 14.54
CA PHE A 75 8.94 30.31 14.69
C PHE A 75 8.68 30.73 16.15
N VAL A 76 8.87 29.83 17.11
CA VAL A 76 8.74 30.14 18.54
C VAL A 76 9.78 31.16 18.99
N ALA A 77 11.02 31.09 18.48
CA ALA A 77 12.04 32.09 18.77
C ALA A 77 11.66 33.47 18.23
N ILE A 78 11.11 33.54 17.01
CA ILE A 78 10.58 34.78 16.43
C ILE A 78 9.45 35.34 17.28
N LEU A 79 8.47 34.51 17.65
CA LEU A 79 7.36 34.94 18.51
C LEU A 79 7.81 35.41 19.91
N ALA A 80 8.82 34.78 20.49
CA ALA A 80 9.40 35.20 21.76
C ALA A 80 10.09 36.56 21.64
N SER A 81 10.81 36.81 20.53
CA SER A 81 11.38 38.12 20.20
C SER A 81 10.27 39.18 20.05
N MET A 82 9.22 38.87 19.28
CA MET A 82 8.04 39.76 19.11
C MET A 82 7.44 40.14 20.45
N LEU A 83 7.23 39.15 21.32
CA LEU A 83 6.62 39.39 22.62
C LEU A 83 7.53 40.25 23.51
N SER A 84 8.84 40.01 23.48
CA SER A 84 9.83 40.81 24.22
C SER A 84 9.77 42.28 23.77
N ASP A 85 9.82 42.54 22.47
CA ASP A 85 9.77 43.89 21.91
C ASP A 85 8.46 44.59 22.30
N ILE A 86 7.33 43.89 22.21
CA ILE A 86 6.02 44.42 22.62
C ILE A 86 6.00 44.76 24.12
N THR A 87 6.61 43.94 24.98
CA THR A 87 6.68 44.22 26.42
C THR A 87 7.59 45.38 26.77
N ASP A 88 8.69 45.57 26.03
CA ASP A 88 9.61 46.69 26.22
C ASP A 88 8.99 48.00 25.70
N MET A 89 8.16 47.93 24.67
CA MET A 89 7.42 49.07 24.09
C MET A 89 6.15 49.47 24.88
N ALA A 90 5.93 48.92 26.08
CA ALA A 90 4.72 49.17 26.87
C ALA A 90 4.53 50.62 27.37
N SER A 91 5.43 51.56 27.05
CA SER A 91 5.14 53.00 27.11
C SER A 91 4.35 53.44 25.86
N PRO A 92 3.08 53.88 26.00
CA PRO A 92 2.18 54.18 24.87
C PRO A 92 2.66 55.27 23.90
N GLU A 93 3.67 56.05 24.27
CA GLU A 93 4.17 57.18 23.46
C GLU A 93 5.18 56.79 22.38
N GLU A 94 5.69 55.54 22.36
CA GLU A 94 6.81 55.14 21.47
C GLU A 94 6.47 54.00 20.50
N TYR A 95 5.21 53.53 20.45
CA TYR A 95 4.80 52.43 19.57
C TYR A 95 4.61 52.90 18.11
N ASP A 96 5.55 52.53 17.23
CA ASP A 96 5.39 52.64 15.77
C ASP A 96 5.05 51.27 15.15
N PRO A 97 3.77 51.01 14.78
CA PRO A 97 3.37 49.77 14.14
C PRO A 97 4.08 49.51 12.81
N ALA A 98 4.54 50.56 12.10
CA ALA A 98 5.24 50.41 10.82
C ALA A 98 6.64 49.84 11.02
N GLN A 99 7.34 50.27 12.07
CA GLN A 99 8.65 49.73 12.43
C GLN A 99 8.55 48.26 12.86
N LEU A 100 7.59 47.93 13.75
CA LEU A 100 7.33 46.55 14.16
C LEU A 100 7.04 45.66 12.94
N TYR A 101 6.18 46.12 12.03
CA TYR A 101 5.90 45.39 10.80
C TYR A 101 7.16 45.17 9.94
N ALA A 102 7.98 46.20 9.75
CA ALA A 102 9.23 46.11 8.99
C ALA A 102 10.22 45.11 9.61
N ASP A 103 10.35 45.12 10.94
CA ASP A 103 11.23 44.22 11.68
C ASP A 103 10.80 42.75 11.53
N TYR A 104 9.49 42.49 11.43
CA TYR A 104 8.96 41.14 11.31
C TYR A 104 8.77 40.63 9.88
N ARG A 105 8.65 41.53 8.91
CA ARG A 105 8.51 41.20 7.48
C ARG A 105 9.63 40.30 6.96
N ASP A 106 10.89 40.60 7.30
CA ASP A 106 12.04 39.84 6.81
C ASP A 106 12.04 38.40 7.33
N TYR A 107 11.59 38.16 8.56
CA TYR A 107 11.41 36.81 9.07
C TYR A 107 10.36 36.04 8.28
N PHE A 108 9.20 36.65 7.98
CA PHE A 108 8.18 36.01 7.14
C PHE A 108 8.70 35.68 5.74
N LEU A 109 9.48 36.58 5.13
CA LEU A 109 10.07 36.35 3.81
C LEU A 109 11.05 35.16 3.79
N VAL A 110 11.78 34.90 4.88
CA VAL A 110 12.65 33.73 5.01
C VAL A 110 11.86 32.42 5.18
N MET A 111 10.67 32.48 5.80
CA MET A 111 9.83 31.30 5.99
C MET A 111 9.18 30.80 4.70
N ILE A 112 8.90 31.70 3.74
CA ILE A 112 8.32 31.37 2.43
C ILE A 112 9.08 30.25 1.69
N PRO A 113 10.39 30.40 1.39
CA PRO A 113 11.12 29.35 0.67
C PRO A 113 11.24 28.04 1.47
N LEU A 114 11.29 28.11 2.81
CA LEU A 114 11.30 26.92 3.67
C LEU A 114 9.97 26.16 3.57
N GLU A 115 8.85 26.88 3.61
CA GLU A 115 7.51 26.31 3.47
C GLU A 115 7.29 25.73 2.06
N ILE A 116 7.67 26.45 1.00
CA ILE A 116 7.62 25.94 -0.38
C ILE A 116 8.46 24.68 -0.52
N GLY A 117 9.69 24.67 0.00
CA GLY A 117 10.58 23.50 -0.02
C GLY A 117 9.98 22.31 0.73
N PHE A 118 9.35 22.56 1.88
CA PHE A 118 8.65 21.56 2.67
C PHE A 118 7.50 20.91 1.89
N TYR A 119 6.60 21.70 1.31
CA TYR A 119 5.46 21.17 0.55
C TYR A 119 5.88 20.53 -0.78
N LEU A 120 6.93 21.02 -1.43
CA LEU A 120 7.52 20.37 -2.61
C LEU A 120 8.04 18.97 -2.25
N PHE A 121 8.79 18.85 -1.16
CA PHE A 121 9.27 17.56 -0.67
C PHE A 121 8.10 16.61 -0.37
N PHE A 122 7.07 17.09 0.34
CA PHE A 122 5.88 16.30 0.63
C PHE A 122 5.11 15.89 -0.63
N GLY A 123 5.00 16.77 -1.62
CA GLY A 123 4.40 16.46 -2.91
C GLY A 123 5.16 15.34 -3.64
N ILE A 124 6.49 15.37 -3.62
CA ILE A 124 7.34 14.32 -4.22
C ILE A 124 7.12 12.97 -3.52
N ILE A 125 7.13 12.94 -2.18
CA ILE A 125 6.89 11.68 -1.46
C ILE A 125 5.47 11.17 -1.69
N THR A 126 4.49 12.07 -1.70
CA THR A 126 3.09 11.77 -2.02
C THR A 126 2.96 11.12 -3.39
N TYR A 127 3.61 11.68 -4.42
CA TYR A 127 3.67 11.10 -5.75
C TYR A 127 4.16 9.64 -5.69
N PHE A 128 5.28 9.38 -4.99
CA PHE A 128 5.83 8.04 -4.89
C PHE A 128 4.95 7.08 -4.09
N LEU A 129 4.31 7.54 -3.02
CA LEU A 129 3.38 6.74 -2.20
C LEU A 129 2.16 6.29 -3.02
N VAL A 130 1.53 7.22 -3.75
CA VAL A 130 0.35 6.90 -4.56
C VAL A 130 0.74 6.04 -5.76
N LYS A 131 1.84 6.39 -6.45
CA LYS A 131 2.31 5.63 -7.61
C LYS A 131 2.66 4.19 -7.24
N ARG A 132 3.44 3.98 -6.17
CA ARG A 132 3.85 2.62 -5.78
C ARG A 132 2.66 1.75 -5.38
N ASN A 133 1.65 2.31 -4.68
CA ASN A 133 0.44 1.58 -4.35
C ASN A 133 -0.29 1.11 -5.62
N ASN A 134 -0.47 2.02 -6.60
CA ASN A 134 -1.10 1.65 -7.86
C ASN A 134 -0.30 0.57 -8.61
N ASP A 135 1.01 0.75 -8.74
CA ASP A 135 1.87 -0.18 -9.45
C ASP A 135 1.84 -1.57 -8.77
N HIS A 136 1.88 -1.59 -7.43
CA HIS A 136 1.81 -2.82 -6.64
C HIS A 136 0.47 -3.55 -6.82
N PHE A 137 -0.65 -2.85 -6.67
CA PHE A 137 -1.98 -3.45 -6.86
C PHE A 137 -2.18 -4.00 -8.27
N ALA A 138 -1.71 -3.26 -9.29
CA ALA A 138 -1.77 -3.72 -10.69
C ALA A 138 -0.94 -4.99 -10.91
N ARG A 139 0.26 -5.06 -10.34
CA ARG A 139 1.12 -6.26 -10.40
C ARG A 139 0.47 -7.44 -9.67
N ASP A 140 -0.07 -7.22 -8.47
CA ASP A 140 -0.69 -8.28 -7.67
C ASP A 140 -1.90 -8.88 -8.38
N ALA A 141 -2.71 -8.06 -9.04
CA ALA A 141 -3.79 -8.54 -9.89
C ALA A 141 -3.27 -9.42 -11.04
N ALA A 142 -2.15 -9.03 -11.68
CA ALA A 142 -1.53 -9.82 -12.74
C ALA A 142 -0.94 -11.14 -12.20
N LEU A 143 -0.28 -11.11 -11.04
CA LEU A 143 0.26 -12.31 -10.38
C LEU A 143 -0.88 -13.27 -10.01
N ALA A 144 -1.96 -12.75 -9.44
CA ALA A 144 -3.12 -13.54 -9.08
C ALA A 144 -3.79 -14.19 -10.29
N SER A 145 -3.88 -13.46 -11.40
CA SER A 145 -4.34 -14.02 -12.68
C SER A 145 -3.43 -15.16 -13.17
N ALA A 146 -2.11 -14.98 -13.10
CA ALA A 146 -1.14 -16.02 -13.48
C ALA A 146 -1.22 -17.26 -12.58
N MET A 147 -1.38 -17.08 -11.27
CA MET A 147 -1.57 -18.17 -10.30
C MET A 147 -2.84 -18.97 -10.60
N SER A 148 -3.95 -18.29 -10.89
CA SER A 148 -5.20 -18.94 -11.30
C SER A 148 -5.03 -19.72 -12.61
N GLY A 149 -4.41 -19.11 -13.61
CA GLY A 149 -4.13 -19.76 -14.91
C GLY A 149 -3.26 -21.01 -14.79
N PHE A 150 -2.30 -21.01 -13.86
CA PHE A 150 -1.52 -22.20 -13.54
C PHE A 150 -2.39 -23.34 -12.99
N VAL A 151 -3.26 -23.08 -12.01
CA VAL A 151 -4.15 -24.09 -11.42
C VAL A 151 -5.10 -24.65 -12.49
N ASP A 152 -5.68 -23.78 -13.32
CA ASP A 152 -6.56 -24.17 -14.42
C ASP A 152 -5.86 -25.08 -15.42
N GLN A 153 -4.63 -24.74 -15.81
CA GLN A 153 -3.84 -25.55 -16.74
C GLN A 153 -3.54 -26.93 -16.17
N VAL A 154 -3.19 -27.01 -14.88
CA VAL A 154 -2.96 -28.31 -14.21
C VAL A 154 -4.25 -29.14 -14.22
N ASN A 155 -5.39 -28.55 -13.85
CA ASN A 155 -6.67 -29.24 -13.81
C ASN A 155 -7.11 -29.75 -15.19
N LEU A 156 -6.99 -28.90 -16.23
CA LEU A 156 -7.32 -29.25 -17.61
C LEU A 156 -6.51 -30.45 -18.09
N LYS A 157 -5.18 -30.40 -17.89
CA LYS A 157 -4.26 -31.44 -18.34
C LYS A 157 -4.39 -32.73 -17.55
N ALA A 158 -4.76 -32.62 -16.27
CA ALA A 158 -5.05 -33.76 -15.40
C ALA A 158 -6.33 -34.53 -15.77
N GLY A 159 -7.05 -34.12 -16.83
CA GLY A 159 -8.35 -34.69 -17.17
C GLY A 159 -9.39 -34.41 -16.10
N LEU A 160 -9.11 -33.49 -15.18
CA LEU A 160 -10.06 -33.09 -14.14
C LEU A 160 -11.18 -32.24 -14.76
N GLY A 161 -10.99 -31.78 -16.01
CA GLY A 161 -11.84 -30.82 -16.69
C GLY A 161 -11.58 -29.41 -16.15
N ARG A 162 -12.24 -28.40 -16.75
CA ARG A 162 -12.61 -27.21 -15.97
C ARG A 162 -13.76 -27.62 -15.05
N THR A 163 -13.59 -28.63 -14.21
CA THR A 163 -14.49 -28.73 -13.06
C THR A 163 -14.17 -27.51 -12.23
N ARG A 164 -14.94 -26.42 -12.46
CA ARG A 164 -15.28 -25.41 -11.45
C ARG A 164 -15.43 -26.20 -10.17
N ALA A 165 -14.44 -26.24 -9.28
CA ALA A 165 -14.41 -27.26 -8.24
C ALA A 165 -15.69 -27.15 -7.39
N PRO A 166 -16.70 -28.03 -7.54
CA PRO A 166 -17.96 -27.87 -6.83
C PRO A 166 -18.02 -28.97 -5.79
N ALA A 167 -17.45 -28.72 -4.61
CA ALA A 167 -17.72 -29.57 -3.45
C ALA A 167 -17.53 -28.87 -2.09
N TYR A 168 -17.01 -27.65 -2.03
CA TYR A 168 -16.84 -26.97 -0.75
C TYR A 168 -16.93 -25.45 -0.83
N GLY A 169 -17.99 -24.90 -1.46
CA GLY A 169 -18.31 -23.46 -1.44
C GLY A 169 -17.12 -22.53 -1.60
N SER A 170 -16.11 -22.96 -2.37
CA SER A 170 -14.76 -22.44 -2.15
C SER A 170 -14.68 -21.09 -2.86
N PRO A 171 -14.21 -20.02 -2.21
CA PRO A 171 -14.27 -18.62 -2.69
C PRO A 171 -13.70 -18.30 -4.09
N TRP A 172 -13.15 -19.30 -4.78
CA TRP A 172 -12.36 -19.18 -6.00
C TRP A 172 -13.11 -18.59 -7.20
N ASP A 173 -14.35 -19.00 -7.44
CA ASP A 173 -15.05 -18.64 -8.69
C ASP A 173 -15.65 -17.23 -8.69
N ASN A 174 -15.90 -16.64 -7.51
CA ASN A 174 -16.64 -15.38 -7.38
C ASN A 174 -15.84 -14.27 -6.69
N GLN A 175 -14.70 -14.58 -6.07
CA GLN A 175 -13.90 -13.59 -5.34
C GLN A 175 -12.50 -13.38 -5.90
N TRP A 176 -11.88 -14.26 -6.70
CA TRP A 176 -10.49 -13.98 -7.11
C TRP A 176 -10.36 -12.82 -8.09
N GLY A 177 -11.09 -12.88 -9.20
CA GLY A 177 -11.05 -11.85 -10.24
C GLY A 177 -11.73 -10.55 -9.81
N THR A 178 -12.83 -10.64 -9.08
CA THR A 178 -13.53 -9.48 -8.53
C THR A 178 -12.86 -8.96 -7.27
N SER A 179 -12.40 -9.75 -6.31
CA SER A 179 -11.89 -9.17 -5.05
C SER A 179 -10.60 -8.37 -5.22
N MET A 180 -9.63 -8.83 -6.00
CA MET A 180 -8.41 -8.04 -6.21
C MET A 180 -8.60 -6.83 -7.12
N THR A 181 -9.59 -6.85 -8.03
CA THR A 181 -9.86 -5.70 -8.92
C THR A 181 -10.95 -4.75 -8.40
N SER A 182 -11.85 -5.23 -7.52
CA SER A 182 -12.97 -4.46 -6.98
C SER A 182 -12.76 -4.00 -5.54
N VAL A 183 -11.83 -4.61 -4.80
CA VAL A 183 -11.64 -4.26 -3.39
C VAL A 183 -10.52 -3.22 -3.30
N GLY A 184 -10.89 -1.95 -3.46
CA GLY A 184 -10.09 -0.78 -3.08
C GLY A 184 -9.28 -0.09 -4.18
N SER A 185 -8.99 -0.73 -5.32
CA SER A 185 -7.92 -0.24 -6.21
C SER A 185 -8.40 0.60 -7.40
N THR A 186 -9.23 1.62 -7.19
CA THR A 186 -9.38 2.64 -8.27
C THR A 186 -8.03 3.33 -8.46
N PRO A 187 -7.36 3.19 -9.62
CA PRO A 187 -6.03 3.77 -9.78
C PRO A 187 -6.12 5.28 -9.58
N ARG A 188 -5.35 5.80 -8.62
CA ARG A 188 -5.33 7.23 -8.30
C ARG A 188 -4.28 7.93 -9.13
N ASN A 189 -4.57 9.11 -9.68
CA ASN A 189 -3.53 9.88 -10.39
C ASN A 189 -2.48 10.39 -9.37
N PRO A 190 -1.22 9.91 -9.39
CA PRO A 190 -0.22 10.31 -8.40
C PRO A 190 0.17 11.79 -8.49
N MET A 191 0.16 12.35 -9.71
CA MET A 191 0.47 13.75 -9.94
C MET A 191 -0.60 14.67 -9.37
N LEU A 192 -1.88 14.30 -9.51
CA LEU A 192 -2.99 15.05 -8.92
C LEU A 192 -2.83 15.16 -7.40
N TRP A 193 -2.55 14.04 -6.73
CA TRP A 193 -2.38 14.03 -5.27
C TRP A 193 -1.14 14.81 -4.82
N ALA A 194 -0.04 14.73 -5.57
CA ALA A 194 1.13 15.56 -5.32
C ALA A 194 0.79 17.06 -5.47
N MET A 195 0.04 17.43 -6.51
CA MET A 195 -0.40 18.81 -6.74
C MET A 195 -1.32 19.31 -5.62
N VAL A 196 -2.25 18.49 -5.12
CA VAL A 196 -3.11 18.85 -3.98
C VAL A 196 -2.27 19.27 -2.77
N VAL A 197 -1.26 18.47 -2.42
CA VAL A 197 -0.37 18.76 -1.29
C VAL A 197 0.49 20.00 -1.54
N MET A 198 1.04 20.17 -2.75
CA MET A 198 1.87 21.33 -3.08
C MET A 198 1.06 22.63 -3.13
N LEU A 199 -0.11 22.62 -3.77
CA LEU A 199 -1.00 23.79 -3.88
C LEU A 199 -1.52 24.24 -2.52
N GLN A 200 -1.77 23.30 -1.60
CA GLN A 200 -2.12 23.63 -0.22
C GLN A 200 -1.06 24.53 0.42
N GLY A 201 0.21 24.15 0.28
CA GLY A 201 1.33 24.94 0.77
C GLY A 201 1.42 26.31 0.12
N VAL A 202 1.43 26.35 -1.22
CA VAL A 202 1.53 27.62 -1.97
C VAL A 202 0.40 28.58 -1.61
N LEU A 203 -0.84 28.10 -1.49
CA LEU A 203 -1.98 28.96 -1.14
C LEU A 203 -1.96 29.39 0.32
N GLY A 204 -1.49 28.53 1.23
CA GLY A 204 -1.27 28.90 2.63
C GLY A 204 -0.20 29.97 2.78
N THR A 205 0.94 29.82 2.11
CA THR A 205 1.99 30.84 2.10
C THR A 205 1.51 32.14 1.45
N ALA A 206 0.80 32.05 0.32
CA ALA A 206 0.27 33.22 -0.36
C ALA A 206 -0.76 33.98 0.47
N SER A 207 -1.60 33.28 1.25
CA SER A 207 -2.56 33.96 2.15
C SER A 207 -1.85 34.69 3.28
N ILE A 208 -0.79 34.12 3.85
CA ILE A 208 0.04 34.79 4.86
C ILE A 208 0.68 36.05 4.27
N VAL A 209 1.32 35.94 3.10
CA VAL A 209 1.95 37.08 2.42
C VAL A 209 0.93 38.16 2.08
N ALA A 210 -0.26 37.80 1.62
CA ALA A 210 -1.32 38.75 1.31
C ALA A 210 -1.78 39.54 2.55
N VAL A 211 -1.95 38.88 3.69
CA VAL A 211 -2.30 39.53 4.96
C VAL A 211 -1.18 40.46 5.44
N VAL A 212 0.08 40.04 5.29
CA VAL A 212 1.26 40.80 5.72
C VAL A 212 1.46 42.01 4.81
N GLU A 213 1.66 41.82 3.51
CA GLU A 213 2.06 42.90 2.57
C GLU A 213 0.90 43.78 2.09
N TYR A 214 -0.33 43.25 2.07
CA TYR A 214 -1.46 43.92 1.45
C TYR A 214 -2.70 43.87 2.36
N PRO A 215 -2.75 44.68 3.43
CA PRO A 215 -3.83 44.62 4.42
C PRO A 215 -5.24 44.85 3.82
N ASN A 216 -5.34 45.48 2.64
CA ASN A 216 -6.60 45.66 1.90
C ASN A 216 -7.05 44.42 1.10
N THR A 217 -6.36 43.28 1.23
CA THR A 217 -6.65 42.03 0.49
C THR A 217 -7.30 40.96 1.36
N LEU A 218 -8.01 41.37 2.41
CA LEU A 218 -8.70 40.45 3.34
C LEU A 218 -9.59 39.43 2.60
N GLU A 219 -10.34 39.87 1.59
CA GLU A 219 -11.20 38.97 0.79
C GLU A 219 -10.41 37.88 0.06
N VAL A 220 -9.27 38.24 -0.54
CA VAL A 220 -8.37 37.29 -1.23
C VAL A 220 -7.77 36.31 -0.24
N SER A 221 -7.39 36.80 0.95
CA SER A 221 -6.82 35.98 2.02
C SER A 221 -7.83 34.98 2.59
N ILE A 222 -9.09 35.41 2.76
CA ILE A 222 -10.20 34.52 3.15
C ILE A 222 -10.41 33.44 2.08
N LEU A 223 -10.49 33.81 0.81
CA LEU A 223 -10.67 32.85 -0.28
C LEU A 223 -9.52 31.83 -0.34
N ALA A 224 -8.26 32.29 -0.27
CA ALA A 224 -7.08 31.42 -0.28
C ALA A 224 -7.09 30.46 0.91
N SER A 225 -7.50 30.93 2.10
CA SER A 225 -7.62 30.10 3.31
C SER A 225 -8.71 29.03 3.17
N LEU A 226 -9.87 29.38 2.59
CA LEU A 226 -10.94 28.42 2.32
C LEU A 226 -10.50 27.35 1.31
N VAL A 227 -9.80 27.73 0.25
CA VAL A 227 -9.26 26.76 -0.72
C VAL A 227 -8.20 25.86 -0.07
N SER A 228 -7.30 26.43 0.74
CA SER A 228 -6.30 25.66 1.49
C SER A 228 -6.95 24.67 2.47
N LEU A 229 -8.05 25.05 3.12
CA LEU A 229 -8.84 24.14 3.97
C LEU A 229 -9.42 22.97 3.17
N VAL A 230 -9.99 23.22 1.99
CA VAL A 230 -10.49 22.15 1.11
C VAL A 230 -9.36 21.21 0.70
N LEU A 231 -8.20 21.74 0.30
CA LEU A 231 -7.03 20.93 -0.04
C LEU A 231 -6.52 20.13 1.16
N SER A 232 -6.59 20.67 2.38
CA SER A 232 -6.25 19.97 3.62
C SER A 232 -7.17 18.77 3.87
N VAL A 233 -8.48 18.93 3.65
CA VAL A 233 -9.45 17.82 3.72
C VAL A 233 -9.13 16.75 2.67
N MET A 234 -8.76 17.16 1.46
CA MET A 234 -8.32 16.23 0.42
C MET A 234 -7.04 15.47 0.83
N THR A 235 -6.05 16.14 1.42
CA THR A 235 -4.83 15.50 1.94
C THR A 235 -5.15 14.47 3.03
N VAL A 236 -6.08 14.75 3.94
CA VAL A 236 -6.53 13.77 4.94
C VAL A 236 -7.24 12.59 4.29
N TYR A 237 -8.10 12.84 3.31
CA TYR A 237 -8.74 11.77 2.53
C TYR A 237 -7.70 10.92 1.77
N MET A 238 -6.58 11.52 1.37
CA MET A 238 -5.48 10.77 0.78
C MET A 238 -4.88 9.76 1.74
N TRP A 239 -4.61 10.18 2.96
CA TRP A 239 -4.08 9.28 3.99
C TRP A 239 -5.09 8.21 4.39
N TYR A 240 -6.38 8.54 4.39
CA TYR A 240 -7.46 7.57 4.57
C TYR A 240 -7.35 6.42 3.57
N PHE A 241 -7.29 6.72 2.27
CA PHE A 241 -7.27 5.66 1.27
C PHE A 241 -5.91 4.94 1.24
N LEU A 242 -4.78 5.64 1.43
CA LEU A 242 -3.46 4.99 1.52
C LEU A 242 -3.37 3.98 2.68
N MET A 243 -4.10 4.20 3.77
CA MET A 243 -4.17 3.27 4.90
C MET A 243 -5.21 2.17 4.64
N THR A 244 -6.42 2.55 4.24
CA THR A 244 -7.56 1.64 4.13
C THR A 244 -7.39 0.68 2.96
N ASP A 245 -6.99 1.18 1.79
CA ASP A 245 -6.83 0.35 0.59
C ASP A 245 -5.73 -0.69 0.81
N ASN A 246 -4.62 -0.32 1.47
CA ASN A 246 -3.55 -1.26 1.81
C ASN A 246 -4.01 -2.36 2.78
N LYS A 247 -4.75 -2.01 3.84
CA LYS A 247 -5.30 -2.99 4.79
C LYS A 247 -6.20 -3.99 4.06
N VAL A 248 -7.09 -3.47 3.22
CA VAL A 248 -8.08 -4.27 2.54
C VAL A 248 -7.43 -5.15 1.46
N HIS A 249 -6.45 -4.60 0.73
CA HIS A 249 -5.58 -5.35 -0.18
C HIS A 249 -4.84 -6.50 0.53
N ASP A 250 -4.21 -6.24 1.68
CA ASP A 250 -3.50 -7.25 2.48
C ASP A 250 -4.42 -8.41 2.88
N GLN A 251 -5.66 -8.12 3.26
CA GLN A 251 -6.66 -9.15 3.60
C GLN A 251 -7.03 -10.00 2.38
N SER A 252 -7.32 -9.37 1.24
CA SER A 252 -7.63 -10.07 -0.01
C SER A 252 -6.44 -10.89 -0.51
N TRP A 253 -5.24 -10.32 -0.46
CA TRP A 253 -4.02 -11.00 -0.84
C TRP A 253 -3.75 -12.22 0.05
N ALA A 254 -3.88 -12.10 1.38
CA ALA A 254 -3.65 -13.21 2.29
C ALA A 254 -4.62 -14.39 2.05
N GLN A 255 -5.88 -14.08 1.74
CA GLN A 255 -6.88 -15.09 1.37
C GLN A 255 -6.52 -15.79 0.05
N ASN A 256 -6.04 -15.03 -0.93
CA ASN A 256 -5.62 -15.55 -2.23
C ASN A 256 -4.34 -16.40 -2.11
N ALA A 257 -3.36 -15.95 -1.33
CA ALA A 257 -2.15 -16.72 -1.05
C ALA A 257 -2.46 -18.07 -0.39
N GLU A 258 -3.28 -18.08 0.66
CA GLU A 258 -3.65 -19.31 1.36
C GLU A 258 -4.46 -20.25 0.47
N SER A 259 -5.41 -19.70 -0.27
CA SER A 259 -6.13 -20.41 -1.32
C SER A 259 -5.14 -21.10 -2.27
N PHE A 260 -4.23 -20.37 -2.90
CA PHE A 260 -3.25 -20.93 -3.84
C PHE A 260 -2.42 -22.05 -3.23
N LYS A 261 -1.94 -21.86 -2.01
CA LYS A 261 -1.21 -22.88 -1.24
C LYS A 261 -2.03 -24.17 -1.05
N ILE A 262 -3.31 -24.05 -0.69
CA ILE A 262 -4.22 -25.21 -0.57
C ILE A 262 -4.39 -25.92 -1.92
N SER A 263 -4.54 -25.16 -3.02
CA SER A 263 -4.65 -25.73 -4.37
C SER A 263 -3.38 -26.47 -4.78
N LEU A 264 -2.20 -25.90 -4.54
CA LEU A 264 -0.92 -26.58 -4.75
C LEU A 264 -0.82 -27.87 -3.93
N ALA A 265 -1.20 -27.84 -2.66
CA ALA A 265 -1.20 -29.04 -1.81
C ALA A 265 -2.13 -30.15 -2.34
N ARG A 266 -3.31 -29.78 -2.85
CA ARG A 266 -4.26 -30.74 -3.48
C ARG A 266 -3.73 -31.32 -4.78
N LEU A 267 -2.92 -30.55 -5.50
CA LEU A 267 -2.19 -31.01 -6.69
C LEU A 267 -0.93 -31.81 -6.31
N GLY A 268 -0.68 -32.01 -5.01
CA GLY A 268 0.40 -32.79 -4.45
C GLY A 268 1.79 -32.10 -4.50
N TYR A 269 1.81 -30.78 -4.67
CA TYR A 269 3.00 -29.98 -4.42
C TYR A 269 3.26 -29.87 -2.90
N THR A 270 4.52 -29.71 -2.51
CA THR A 270 4.93 -29.51 -1.11
C THR A 270 4.68 -28.06 -0.66
N ALA A 271 3.44 -27.60 -0.74
CA ALA A 271 3.07 -26.21 -0.47
C ALA A 271 3.16 -25.81 1.02
N GLY A 272 3.28 -26.79 1.93
CA GLY A 272 3.45 -26.54 3.36
C GLY A 272 4.71 -25.74 3.71
N SER A 273 5.71 -25.71 2.83
CA SER A 273 6.92 -24.90 3.01
C SER A 273 6.75 -23.43 2.62
N ILE A 274 5.62 -23.03 2.03
CA ILE A 274 5.34 -21.64 1.68
C ILE A 274 4.86 -20.91 2.93
N MET A 275 5.63 -19.93 3.38
CA MET A 275 5.35 -19.08 4.53
C MET A 275 4.09 -18.27 4.27
N SER A 276 3.08 -18.41 5.14
CA SER A 276 1.93 -17.49 5.12
C SER A 276 2.41 -16.17 5.74
N PRO A 277 2.38 -15.05 5.02
CA PRO A 277 2.92 -13.81 5.56
C PRO A 277 2.04 -13.27 6.69
N PRO A 278 2.64 -12.53 7.63
CA PRO A 278 1.90 -11.92 8.71
C PRO A 278 0.94 -10.86 8.15
N ARG A 279 -0.25 -10.78 8.74
CA ARG A 279 -1.21 -9.71 8.42
C ARG A 279 -0.64 -8.36 8.86
N GLN A 280 -0.93 -7.33 8.08
CA GLN A 280 -0.65 -5.96 8.52
C GLN A 280 -1.42 -5.65 9.83
N PRO A 281 -0.83 -4.81 10.71
CA PRO A 281 -1.52 -4.37 11.92
C PRO A 281 -2.85 -3.67 11.60
N ASP A 282 -3.90 -3.96 12.37
CA ASP A 282 -5.16 -3.23 12.22
C ASP A 282 -5.02 -1.80 12.76
N ARG A 283 -4.99 -0.82 11.86
CA ARG A 283 -4.91 0.61 12.18
C ARG A 283 -6.27 1.27 11.99
N SER A 284 -6.75 1.96 13.01
CA SER A 284 -7.98 2.75 12.94
C SER A 284 -7.70 4.15 12.39
N PHE A 285 -8.22 4.45 11.20
CA PHE A 285 -8.18 5.80 10.64
C PHE A 285 -8.77 6.85 11.60
N ALA A 286 -9.94 6.56 12.18
CA ALA A 286 -10.63 7.50 13.07
C ALA A 286 -9.78 7.84 14.30
N LEU A 287 -9.12 6.85 14.90
CA LEU A 287 -8.20 7.08 16.01
C LEU A 287 -7.02 7.97 15.58
N TYR A 288 -6.43 7.68 14.42
CA TYR A 288 -5.28 8.44 13.91
C TYR A 288 -5.65 9.89 13.60
N PHE A 289 -6.84 10.11 13.03
CA PHE A 289 -7.39 11.42 12.76
C PHE A 289 -7.62 12.23 14.04
N VAL A 290 -8.30 11.64 15.03
CA VAL A 290 -8.55 12.31 16.33
C VAL A 290 -7.25 12.62 17.05
N LEU A 291 -6.30 11.68 17.12
CA LEU A 291 -5.00 11.93 17.75
C LEU A 291 -4.20 13.01 17.04
N SER A 292 -4.30 13.10 15.70
CA SER A 292 -3.64 14.16 14.93
C SER A 292 -4.22 15.54 15.23
N ILE A 293 -5.55 15.65 15.40
CA ILE A 293 -6.19 16.91 15.79
C ILE A 293 -5.84 17.28 17.24
N VAL A 294 -5.95 16.33 18.18
CA VAL A 294 -5.78 16.60 19.61
C VAL A 294 -4.33 16.93 19.97
N THR A 295 -3.36 16.26 19.34
CA THR A 295 -1.95 16.40 19.71
C THR A 295 -1.14 17.23 18.72
N GLY A 296 -1.60 17.38 17.46
CA GLY A 296 -0.81 17.93 16.36
C GLY A 296 0.34 17.00 15.92
N VAL A 297 1.20 16.60 16.86
CA VAL A 297 2.43 15.83 16.60
C VAL A 297 2.17 14.42 16.08
N PHE A 298 1.00 13.84 16.37
CA PHE A 298 0.68 12.48 15.93
C PHE A 298 0.61 12.34 14.40
N VAL A 299 0.43 13.46 13.68
CA VAL A 299 0.49 13.52 12.21
C VAL A 299 1.78 12.90 11.65
N PHE A 300 2.89 13.07 12.36
CA PHE A 300 4.20 12.57 11.98
C PHE A 300 4.32 11.06 12.14
N TYR A 301 3.75 10.53 13.22
CA TYR A 301 3.69 9.08 13.42
C TYR A 301 2.78 8.42 12.38
N TRP A 302 1.64 9.06 12.04
CA TRP A 302 0.78 8.59 10.97
C TRP A 302 1.54 8.53 9.64
N TRP A 303 2.25 9.59 9.29
CA TRP A 303 3.08 9.63 8.08
C TRP A 303 4.14 8.51 8.06
N TYR A 304 4.82 8.28 9.18
CA TYR A 304 5.76 7.17 9.34
C TYR A 304 5.11 5.81 9.03
N ILE A 305 3.90 5.57 9.53
CA ILE A 305 3.16 4.33 9.29
C ILE A 305 2.76 4.16 7.81
N LEU A 306 2.36 5.23 7.12
CA LEU A 306 2.06 5.20 5.67
C LEU A 306 3.27 4.78 4.81
N VAL A 307 4.49 4.99 5.31
CA VAL A 307 5.72 4.52 4.67
C VAL A 307 6.07 3.10 5.09
N LYS A 308 6.07 2.85 6.41
CA LYS A 308 6.55 1.61 7.03
C LYS A 308 5.69 0.40 6.66
N ASP A 309 4.38 0.48 6.82
CA ASP A 309 3.49 -0.68 6.70
C ASP A 309 3.51 -1.27 5.27
N PRO A 310 3.49 -0.46 4.18
CA PRO A 310 3.66 -0.98 2.82
C PRO A 310 5.05 -1.57 2.56
N ASN A 311 6.13 -0.99 3.12
CA ASN A 311 7.47 -1.55 2.95
C ASN A 311 7.59 -2.95 3.59
N GLU A 312 7.02 -3.14 4.78
CA GLU A 312 7.00 -4.44 5.45
C GLU A 312 6.17 -5.45 4.66
N HIS A 313 5.00 -5.03 4.18
CA HIS A 313 4.12 -5.84 3.33
C HIS A 313 4.81 -6.31 2.03
N PHE A 314 5.46 -5.41 1.30
CA PHE A 314 6.21 -5.76 0.09
C PHE A 314 7.33 -6.78 0.36
N ARG A 315 8.03 -6.63 1.49
CA ARG A 315 9.07 -7.58 1.89
C ARG A 315 8.48 -8.98 2.13
N PHE A 316 7.33 -9.07 2.80
CA PHE A 316 6.68 -10.36 3.05
C PHE A 316 6.11 -10.98 1.77
N HIS A 317 5.55 -10.17 0.86
CA HIS A 317 5.11 -10.64 -0.46
C HIS A 317 6.29 -11.21 -1.26
N ALA A 318 7.43 -10.53 -1.27
CA ALA A 318 8.61 -11.00 -1.98
C ALA A 318 9.08 -12.39 -1.49
N ILE A 319 9.08 -12.62 -0.17
CA ILE A 319 9.43 -13.91 0.42
C ILE A 319 8.44 -15.00 -0.01
N TYR A 320 7.13 -14.74 0.15
CA TYR A 320 6.07 -15.67 -0.26
C TYR A 320 6.20 -16.03 -1.75
N GLU A 321 6.37 -15.01 -2.61
CA GLU A 321 6.46 -15.18 -4.05
C GLU A 321 7.67 -16.00 -4.49
N ASP A 322 8.82 -15.81 -3.84
CA ASP A 322 10.04 -16.58 -4.13
C ASP A 322 9.86 -18.04 -3.74
N GLU A 323 9.27 -18.31 -2.58
CA GLU A 323 8.97 -19.68 -2.13
C GLU A 323 7.91 -20.35 -3.00
N MET A 324 6.87 -19.63 -3.35
CA MET A 324 5.80 -20.07 -4.25
C MET A 324 6.37 -20.40 -5.64
N LEU A 325 7.16 -19.50 -6.23
CA LEU A 325 7.77 -19.71 -7.54
C LEU A 325 8.71 -20.92 -7.52
N ARG A 326 9.48 -21.10 -6.44
CA ARG A 326 10.32 -22.29 -6.23
C ARG A 326 9.46 -23.57 -6.20
N VAL A 327 8.34 -23.57 -5.50
CA VAL A 327 7.45 -24.75 -5.41
C VAL A 327 6.85 -25.09 -6.76
N VAL A 328 6.29 -24.13 -7.50
CA VAL A 328 5.68 -24.41 -8.82
C VAL A 328 6.71 -24.78 -9.89
N SER A 329 7.94 -24.28 -9.76
CA SER A 329 9.04 -24.64 -10.67
C SER A 329 9.59 -26.05 -10.40
N ASN A 330 9.53 -26.50 -9.14
CA ASN A 330 9.95 -27.83 -8.72
C ASN A 330 8.81 -28.83 -8.85
N HIS A 331 8.55 -29.25 -10.08
CA HIS A 331 7.54 -30.25 -10.41
C HIS A 331 7.73 -31.53 -9.55
N PRO A 332 6.71 -32.00 -8.80
CA PRO A 332 6.85 -33.18 -7.96
C PRO A 332 7.31 -34.41 -8.75
N SER A 333 8.32 -35.12 -8.23
CA SER A 333 9.01 -36.24 -8.92
C SER A 333 8.12 -37.47 -9.12
N TRP A 334 7.10 -37.66 -8.29
CA TRP A 334 6.14 -38.76 -8.43
C TRP A 334 5.15 -38.52 -9.60
N LEU A 335 5.00 -37.28 -10.08
CA LEU A 335 4.24 -36.96 -11.28
C LEU A 335 4.95 -37.45 -12.56
N SER A 336 6.29 -37.51 -12.54
CA SER A 336 7.08 -38.07 -13.65
C SER A 336 7.13 -39.60 -13.67
N ALA A 337 6.82 -40.27 -12.57
CA ALA A 337 6.95 -41.73 -12.44
C ALA A 337 5.75 -42.49 -13.04
N SER A 338 4.59 -41.87 -13.22
CA SER A 338 3.38 -42.51 -13.76
C SER A 338 3.37 -42.65 -15.29
N ALA A 339 4.41 -42.21 -15.99
CA ALA A 339 4.50 -42.24 -17.45
C ALA A 339 5.24 -43.46 -18.03
N SER A 340 5.61 -44.46 -17.23
CA SER A 340 6.15 -45.73 -17.73
C SER A 340 4.98 -46.68 -18.03
N PRO A 341 4.64 -46.96 -19.30
CA PRO A 341 3.78 -48.09 -19.62
C PRO A 341 4.54 -49.36 -19.21
N ARG A 342 3.89 -50.26 -18.47
CA ARG A 342 4.29 -51.67 -18.45
C ARG A 342 3.48 -52.41 -19.49
#